data_AF-A0A529I2F0-F1
#
_entry.id   AF-A0A529I2F0-F1
#
_cell.length_a   1.000
_cell.length_b   1.000
_cell.length_c   1.000
_cell.angle_alpha   90.00
_cell.angle_beta   90.00
_cell.angle_gamma   90.00
#
_symmetry.space_group_name_H-M   'P 1'
#
loop_
_entity.id
_entity.type
_entity.pdbx_description
1 polymer ?
#
loop_
_entity_poly.entity_id
_entity_poly.type
_entity_poly.pdbx_seq_one_letter_code
_entity_poly.pdbx_strand_id
1 'polypeptide(L)'
;MGILDFISKQFIDVIQWTADEPGVLASRFPMSGMEIQNGAQLVVRETQKAAFFNEGKIADIFGPGTYTLNTQTLPVLTYLKNWDKFFESPFKSDVYFFDTKDQIDRKWGTTQPLTVRDKEYGPIRLRAFGNYAYA
;
A
#
# COMPACT_ATOMS: atom_id res chain seq x y z
N MET A 1 -37.84 21.99 -10.78
CA MET A 1 -37.91 20.52 -10.86
C MET A 1 -37.30 20.07 -12.18
N GLY A 2 -36.01 19.73 -12.16
CA GLY A 2 -35.31 19.10 -13.27
C GLY A 2 -35.00 17.67 -12.88
N ILE A 3 -35.62 16.71 -13.55
CA ILE A 3 -35.51 15.26 -13.32
C ILE A 3 -34.11 14.73 -13.75
N LEU A 4 -33.25 15.61 -14.28
CA LEU A 4 -31.95 15.28 -14.88
C LEU A 4 -30.75 15.48 -13.93
N ASP A 5 -30.96 15.98 -12.71
CA ASP A 5 -29.87 16.20 -11.73
C ASP A 5 -29.64 15.00 -10.79
N PHE A 6 -30.44 13.93 -10.94
CA PHE A 6 -30.38 12.74 -10.09
C PHE A 6 -29.59 11.58 -10.72
N ILE A 7 -29.12 11.74 -11.96
CA ILE A 7 -28.11 10.84 -12.57
C ILE A 7 -26.73 11.44 -12.26
N SER A 8 -26.50 11.79 -11.00
CA SER A 8 -25.13 11.92 -10.49
C SER A 8 -24.53 10.55 -10.65
N LYS A 9 -23.63 10.40 -11.62
CA LYS A 9 -22.71 9.29 -11.74
C LYS A 9 -22.15 9.02 -10.33
N GLN A 10 -22.71 8.03 -9.63
CA GLN A 10 -21.97 7.31 -8.62
C GLN A 10 -20.88 6.59 -9.41
N PHE A 11 -19.80 7.32 -9.70
CA PHE A 11 -18.58 6.69 -10.13
C PHE A 11 -18.15 5.86 -8.94
N ILE A 12 -18.43 4.57 -8.99
CA ILE A 12 -17.80 3.61 -8.10
C ILE A 12 -16.31 3.80 -8.32
N ASP A 13 -15.65 4.40 -7.34
CA ASP A 13 -14.21 4.59 -7.43
C ASP A 13 -13.56 3.21 -7.29
N VAL A 14 -12.78 2.83 -8.30
CA VAL A 14 -12.10 1.53 -8.33
C VAL A 14 -10.68 1.75 -7.86
N ILE A 15 -10.45 1.41 -6.60
CA ILE A 15 -9.15 1.51 -5.95
C ILE A 15 -8.37 0.25 -6.30
N GLN A 16 -7.39 0.39 -7.18
CA GLN A 16 -6.51 -0.69 -7.60
C GLN A 16 -5.09 -0.17 -7.78
N TRP A 17 -4.11 -1.04 -7.57
CA TRP A 17 -2.72 -0.75 -7.89
C TRP A 17 -2.16 -1.75 -8.90
N THR A 18 -1.66 -1.23 -10.02
CA THR A 18 -0.78 -1.97 -10.92
C THR A 18 0.65 -1.63 -10.55
N ALA A 19 1.43 -2.65 -10.17
CA ALA A 19 2.85 -2.47 -9.96
C ALA A 19 3.52 -2.22 -11.32
N ASP A 20 3.70 -0.96 -11.68
CA ASP A 20 4.27 -0.56 -12.98
C ASP A 20 5.78 -0.80 -13.06
N GLU A 21 6.48 -0.87 -11.91
CA GLU A 21 7.93 -1.06 -11.83
C GLU A 21 8.33 -2.23 -10.90
N PRO A 22 9.27 -3.10 -11.33
CA PRO A 22 9.83 -4.14 -10.47
C PRO A 22 10.58 -3.55 -9.26
N GLY A 23 10.25 -4.02 -8.05
CA GLY A 23 10.93 -3.62 -6.81
C GLY A 23 10.21 -2.55 -5.98
N VAL A 24 9.04 -2.06 -6.43
CA VAL A 24 8.16 -1.26 -5.59
C VAL A 24 7.47 -2.18 -4.57
N LEU A 25 7.88 -2.09 -3.30
CA LEU A 25 7.35 -2.93 -2.23
C LEU A 25 6.03 -2.42 -1.65
N ALA A 26 5.82 -1.11 -1.69
CA ALA A 26 4.60 -0.50 -1.21
C ALA A 26 4.27 0.75 -2.02
N SER A 27 2.99 0.99 -2.25
CA SER A 27 2.48 2.17 -2.92
C SER A 27 1.24 2.69 -2.19
N ARG A 28 1.22 4.00 -1.90
CA ARG A 28 0.03 4.67 -1.40
C ARG A 28 -0.85 5.07 -2.58
N PHE A 29 -2.11 4.67 -2.57
CA PHE A 29 -3.05 5.05 -3.62
C PHE A 29 -3.28 6.57 -3.59
N PRO A 30 -3.02 7.30 -4.69
CA PRO A 30 -3.13 8.75 -4.72
C PRO A 30 -4.59 9.19 -4.82
N MET A 31 -5.23 9.43 -3.67
CA MET A 31 -6.59 9.97 -3.61
C MET A 31 -6.59 11.49 -3.59
N SER A 32 -7.39 12.11 -4.46
CA SER A 32 -7.64 13.56 -4.39
C SER A 32 -8.43 13.86 -3.12
N GLY A 33 -7.79 14.49 -2.13
CA GLY A 33 -8.44 14.88 -0.87
C GLY A 33 -8.36 13.86 0.27
N MET A 34 -7.81 12.65 0.04
CA MET A 34 -7.76 11.55 1.03
C MET A 34 -9.16 11.14 1.54
N GLU A 35 -10.18 11.28 0.71
CA GLU A 35 -11.55 10.89 1.02
C GLU A 35 -11.93 9.67 0.17
N ILE A 36 -12.38 8.60 0.83
CA ILE A 36 -12.88 7.40 0.17
C ILE A 36 -14.39 7.52 0.07
N GLN A 37 -14.91 7.48 -1.15
CA GLN A 37 -16.35 7.48 -1.37
C GLN A 37 -16.96 6.18 -0.83
N ASN A 38 -18.07 6.30 -0.10
CA ASN A 38 -18.80 5.14 0.40
C ASN A 38 -19.29 4.29 -0.80
N GLY A 39 -18.98 2.99 -0.81
CA GLY A 39 -19.27 2.10 -1.93
C GLY A 39 -18.15 1.96 -2.97
N ALA A 40 -16.96 2.52 -2.72
CA ALA A 40 -15.78 2.28 -3.54
C ALA A 40 -15.43 0.79 -3.62
N GLN A 41 -14.89 0.34 -4.75
CA GLN A 41 -14.42 -1.04 -4.93
C GLN A 41 -12.90 -1.10 -4.78
N LEU A 42 -12.44 -1.85 -3.79
CA LEU A 42 -11.04 -2.20 -3.60
C LEU A 42 -10.74 -3.51 -4.33
N VAL A 43 -9.85 -3.45 -5.33
CA VAL A 43 -9.39 -4.63 -6.05
C VAL A 43 -7.95 -4.93 -5.65
N VAL A 44 -7.76 -6.05 -4.95
CA VAL A 44 -6.45 -6.54 -4.50
C VAL A 44 -6.05 -7.73 -5.36
N ARG A 45 -4.90 -7.64 -6.03
CA ARG A 45 -4.39 -8.75 -6.87
C ARG A 45 -3.81 -9.86 -6.01
N GLU A 46 -3.68 -11.07 -6.57
CA GLU A 46 -3.15 -12.26 -5.87
C GLU A 46 -1.80 -12.05 -5.19
N THR A 47 -0.94 -11.24 -5.78
CA THR A 47 0.40 -10.98 -5.27
C THR A 47 0.47 -9.72 -4.43
N GLN A 48 -0.66 -9.18 -3.99
CA GLN A 48 -0.73 -7.93 -3.25
C GLN A 48 -1.52 -8.11 -1.96
N LYS A 49 -1.25 -7.22 -1.01
CA LYS A 49 -2.12 -6.93 0.12
C LYS A 49 -2.44 -5.46 0.14
N ALA A 50 -3.63 -5.11 0.60
CA ALA A 50 -4.02 -3.72 0.79
C ALA A 50 -4.28 -3.46 2.28
N ALA A 51 -3.65 -2.45 2.86
CA ALA A 51 -3.94 -1.99 4.21
C ALA A 51 -4.70 -0.67 4.15
N PHE A 52 -5.80 -0.63 4.88
CA PHE A 52 -6.60 0.57 5.06
C PHE A 52 -6.18 1.28 6.34
N PHE A 53 -5.88 2.56 6.22
CA PHE A 53 -5.54 3.42 7.33
C PHE A 53 -6.61 4.48 7.53
N ASN A 54 -6.98 4.69 8.79
CA ASN A 54 -7.86 5.77 9.21
C ASN A 54 -7.15 6.60 10.29
N GLU A 55 -6.98 7.90 10.05
CA GLU A 55 -6.30 8.82 10.98
C GLU A 55 -4.94 8.31 11.50
N GLY A 56 -4.18 7.63 10.64
CA GLY A 56 -2.86 7.07 10.98
C GLY A 56 -2.88 5.73 11.73
N LYS A 57 -4.05 5.10 11.93
CA LYS A 57 -4.17 3.75 12.47
C LYS A 57 -4.59 2.76 11.40
N ILE A 58 -4.04 1.55 11.44
CA ILE A 58 -4.46 0.45 10.58
C ILE A 58 -5.88 0.05 11.01
N ALA A 59 -6.85 0.22 10.11
CA ALA A 59 -8.22 -0.21 10.34
C ALA A 59 -8.41 -1.66 9.91
N ASP A 60 -7.83 -2.05 8.77
CA ASP A 60 -7.96 -3.41 8.24
C ASP A 60 -6.88 -3.75 7.21
N ILE A 61 -6.67 -5.05 6.97
CA ILE A 61 -5.76 -5.59 5.96
C ILE A 61 -6.53 -6.57 5.07
N PHE A 62 -6.63 -6.24 3.80
CA PHE A 62 -7.29 -7.02 2.76
C PHE A 62 -6.27 -7.89 2.02
N GLY A 63 -6.57 -9.19 1.92
CA GLY A 63 -5.87 -10.12 1.03
C GLY A 63 -6.39 -10.03 -0.40
N PRO A 64 -5.95 -10.91 -1.31
CA PRO A 64 -6.41 -10.96 -2.69
C PRO A 64 -7.93 -11.06 -2.81
N GLY A 65 -8.51 -10.32 -3.76
CA GLY A 65 -9.94 -10.31 -4.03
C GLY A 65 -10.50 -8.91 -4.31
N THR A 66 -11.81 -8.87 -4.52
CA THR A 66 -12.56 -7.62 -4.70
C THR A 66 -13.42 -7.38 -3.48
N TYR A 67 -13.29 -6.20 -2.87
CA TYR A 67 -13.99 -5.80 -1.67
C TYR A 67 -14.75 -4.50 -1.94
N THR A 68 -15.98 -4.42 -1.46
CA THR A 68 -16.72 -3.15 -1.44
C THR A 68 -16.41 -2.46 -0.12
N LEU A 69 -15.82 -1.27 -0.17
CA LEU A 69 -15.52 -0.47 1.00
C LEU A 69 -16.78 0.25 1.47
N ASN A 70 -17.42 -0.31 2.49
CA ASN A 70 -18.55 0.30 3.19
C ASN A 70 -18.22 0.42 4.68
N THR A 71 -18.92 1.29 5.39
CA THR A 71 -18.80 1.47 6.85
C THR A 71 -18.99 0.15 7.64
N GLN A 72 -19.65 -0.85 7.03
CA GLN A 72 -19.96 -2.15 7.64
C GLN A 72 -18.89 -3.23 7.40
N THR A 73 -18.02 -3.11 6.39
CA THR A 73 -17.03 -4.14 6.04
C THR A 73 -15.71 -4.01 6.78
N LEU A 74 -15.50 -2.91 7.52
CA LEU A 74 -14.29 -2.63 8.29
C LEU A 74 -14.58 -2.87 9.79
N PRO A 75 -14.06 -3.95 10.41
CA PRO A 75 -14.44 -4.36 11.77
C PRO A 75 -14.09 -3.34 12.85
N VAL A 76 -13.05 -2.53 12.64
CA VAL A 76 -12.62 -1.48 13.59
C VAL A 76 -13.53 -0.24 13.55
N LEU A 77 -14.39 -0.07 12.53
CA LEU A 77 -15.31 1.08 12.44
C LEU A 77 -16.59 0.92 13.29
N THR A 78 -16.74 -0.15 14.08
CA THR A 78 -17.89 -0.28 15.01
C THR A 78 -17.92 0.86 16.05
N TYR A 79 -16.79 1.54 16.29
CA TYR A 79 -16.70 2.75 17.10
C TYR A 79 -17.25 4.03 16.41
N LEU A 80 -17.59 3.99 15.13
CA LEU A 80 -18.06 5.12 14.31
C LEU A 80 -19.56 5.05 13.99
N LYS A 81 -20.40 4.59 14.94
CA LYS A 81 -21.87 4.51 14.84
C LYS A 81 -22.62 5.80 14.45
N ASN A 82 -21.93 6.92 14.20
CA ASN A 82 -22.51 8.21 13.82
C ASN A 82 -22.22 8.64 12.36
N TRP A 83 -21.66 7.77 11.53
CA TRP A 83 -21.36 8.02 10.11
C TRP A 83 -22.61 8.35 9.25
N ASP A 84 -23.80 7.94 9.69
CA ASP A 84 -25.05 8.09 8.93
C ASP A 84 -25.63 9.52 8.89
N LYS A 85 -25.00 10.51 9.54
CA LYS A 85 -25.66 11.82 9.74
C LYS A 85 -24.96 13.07 9.19
N PHE A 86 -23.72 13.00 8.70
CA PHE A 86 -23.06 14.20 8.17
C PHE A 86 -22.28 13.89 6.89
N PHE A 87 -22.70 14.56 5.82
CA PHE A 87 -22.30 14.40 4.41
C PHE A 87 -20.92 15.00 4.06
N GLU A 88 -19.98 15.03 4.99
CA GLU A 88 -18.56 15.29 4.73
C GLU A 88 -17.79 14.33 5.62
N SER A 89 -16.97 13.46 5.04
CA SER A 89 -16.05 12.63 5.83
C SER A 89 -14.99 13.56 6.41
N PRO A 90 -15.00 13.90 7.71
CA PRO A 90 -13.94 14.75 8.27
C PRO A 90 -12.62 13.98 8.45
N PHE A 91 -12.60 12.70 8.03
CA PHE A 91 -11.52 11.77 8.30
C PHE A 91 -10.80 11.38 7.02
N LYS A 92 -9.50 11.67 7.00
CA LYS A 92 -8.57 11.30 5.94
C LYS A 92 -8.32 9.79 6.04
N SER A 93 -8.69 9.07 4.99
CA SER A 93 -8.46 7.63 4.86
C SER A 93 -7.43 7.38 3.77
N ASP A 94 -6.45 6.52 4.06
CA ASP A 94 -5.40 6.15 3.12
C ASP A 94 -5.46 4.64 2.83
N VAL A 95 -5.21 4.26 1.57
CA VAL A 95 -5.02 2.87 1.18
C VAL A 95 -3.58 2.68 0.73
N TYR A 96 -2.90 1.71 1.35
CA TYR A 96 -1.57 1.29 0.97
C TYR A 96 -1.64 -0.10 0.38
N PHE A 97 -1.07 -0.27 -0.80
CA PHE A 97 -0.83 -1.57 -1.38
C PHE A 97 0.60 -2.03 -1.08
N PHE A 98 0.75 -3.32 -0.81
CA PHE A 98 2.02 -3.98 -0.57
C PHE A 98 2.18 -5.10 -1.59
N ASP A 99 3.35 -5.18 -2.21
CA ASP A 99 3.74 -6.34 -3.00
C ASP A 99 4.18 -7.47 -2.05
N THR A 100 3.71 -8.68 -2.32
CA THR A 100 4.03 -9.89 -1.53
C THR A 100 4.81 -10.90 -2.36
N LYS A 101 5.28 -10.51 -3.55
CA LYS A 101 6.20 -11.34 -4.35
C LYS A 101 7.58 -11.37 -3.73
N ASP A 102 8.14 -12.58 -3.65
CA ASP A 102 9.55 -12.78 -3.34
C ASP A 102 10.45 -11.99 -4.29
N GLN A 103 11.28 -11.11 -3.72
CA GLN A 103 12.28 -10.36 -4.45
C GLN A 103 13.56 -11.17 -4.52
N ILE A 104 13.73 -11.89 -5.63
CA ILE A 104 14.91 -12.72 -5.90
C ILE A 104 16.04 -11.94 -6.58
N ASP A 105 17.23 -12.55 -6.59
CA ASP A 105 18.45 -12.07 -7.26
C ASP A 105 18.84 -10.62 -6.94
N ARG A 106 18.64 -10.20 -5.68
CA ARG A 106 19.04 -8.87 -5.24
C ARG A 106 20.54 -8.87 -4.96
N LYS A 107 21.29 -8.24 -5.86
CA LYS A 107 22.75 -8.11 -5.77
C LYS A 107 23.13 -7.14 -4.67
N TRP A 108 24.11 -7.50 -3.87
CA TRP A 108 24.75 -6.62 -2.90
C TRP A 108 26.26 -6.74 -2.99
N GLY A 109 26.97 -5.71 -2.54
CA GLY A 109 28.41 -5.77 -2.42
C GLY A 109 29.04 -4.43 -2.11
N THR A 110 30.34 -4.46 -1.88
CA THR A 110 31.14 -3.27 -1.61
C THR A 110 31.52 -2.57 -2.91
N THR A 111 31.06 -1.33 -3.11
CA THR A 111 31.41 -0.52 -4.30
C THR A 111 32.92 -0.25 -4.38
N GLN A 112 33.54 0.03 -3.23
CA GLN A 112 34.98 0.24 -3.11
C GLN A 112 35.59 -0.83 -2.19
N PRO A 113 36.84 -1.27 -2.46
CA PRO A 113 37.53 -2.22 -1.61
C PRO A 113 37.82 -1.64 -0.23
N LEU A 114 37.51 -2.40 0.82
CA LEU A 114 37.85 -2.06 2.19
C LEU A 114 39.30 -2.44 2.46
N THR A 115 40.13 -1.49 2.89
CA THR A 115 41.52 -1.81 3.26
C THR A 115 41.58 -2.22 4.71
N VAL A 116 41.94 -3.47 4.98
CA VAL A 116 42.15 -4.03 6.31
C VAL A 116 43.65 -4.24 6.50
N ARG A 117 44.19 -3.80 7.64
CA ARG A 117 45.58 -4.08 8.00
C ARG A 117 45.65 -5.42 8.71
N ASP A 118 46.31 -6.36 8.09
CA ASP A 118 46.66 -7.64 8.68
C ASP A 118 48.06 -7.58 9.30
N LYS A 119 48.26 -8.29 10.41
CA LYS A 119 49.51 -8.28 11.17
C LYS A 119 50.64 -9.04 10.47
N GLU A 120 50.32 -10.06 9.69
CA GLU A 120 51.27 -10.89 8.95
C GLU A 120 51.43 -10.41 7.50
N TYR A 121 50.34 -9.98 6.87
CA TYR A 121 50.32 -9.68 5.43
C TYR A 121 50.28 -8.18 5.09
N GLY A 122 50.18 -7.30 6.08
CA GLY A 122 50.12 -5.84 5.86
C GLY A 122 48.76 -5.37 5.33
N PRO A 123 48.68 -4.27 4.54
CA PRO A 123 47.41 -3.74 4.07
C PRO A 123 46.79 -4.62 2.96
N ILE A 124 45.71 -5.32 3.28
CA ILE A 124 44.91 -6.16 2.38
C ILE A 124 43.68 -5.38 1.91
N ARG A 125 43.33 -5.50 0.63
CA ARG A 125 42.10 -4.92 0.06
C ARG A 125 41.03 -6.00 -0.09
N LEU A 126 39.98 -5.92 0.70
CA LEU A 126 38.87 -6.86 0.69
C LEU A 126 37.68 -6.30 -0.09
N ARG A 127 36.97 -7.17 -0.80
CA ARG A 127 35.67 -6.88 -1.41
C ARG A 127 34.74 -8.04 -1.10
N ALA A 128 33.47 -7.73 -0.87
CA ALA A 128 32.43 -8.71 -0.69
C ALA A 128 31.32 -8.44 -1.70
N PHE A 129 30.81 -9.51 -2.31
CA PHE A 129 29.67 -9.49 -3.21
C PHE A 129 28.81 -10.70 -2.91
N GLY A 130 27.51 -10.56 -3.12
CA GLY A 130 26.60 -11.68 -3.00
C GLY A 130 25.23 -11.34 -3.55
N ASN A 131 24.35 -12.32 -3.46
CA ASN A 131 22.94 -12.19 -3.78
C ASN A 131 22.13 -12.51 -2.54
N TYR A 132 21.01 -11.83 -2.36
CA TYR A 132 20.04 -12.16 -1.33
C TYR A 132 18.63 -12.16 -1.93
N ALA A 133 17.71 -12.76 -1.20
CA ALA A 133 16.28 -12.74 -1.49
C ALA A 133 15.52 -12.36 -0.21
N TYR A 134 14.37 -11.70 -0.38
CA TYR A 134 13.46 -11.37 0.71
C TYR A 134 12.02 -11.44 0.24
N ALA A 135 11.13 -11.72 1.19
CA ALA A 135 9.67 -11.74 1.01
C ALA A 135 9.05 -10.46 1.55
#